data_AF-A0A0H1B9M0-F1
#
_entry.id   AF-A0A0H1B9M0-F1
#
_cell.length_a   1.000
_cell.length_b   1.000
_cell.length_c   1.000
_cell.angle_alpha   90.00
_cell.angle_beta   90.00
_cell.angle_gamma   90.00
#
_symmetry.space_group_name_H-M   'P 1'
#
loop_
_entity.id
_entity.type
_entity.pdbx_description
1 polymer ?
#
loop_
_entity_poly.entity_id
_entity_poly.type
_entity_poly.pdbx_seq_one_letter_code
_entity_poly.pdbx_strand_id
1 'polypeptide(L)'
;MLRLSRGDNVGIRSAMPGAMLQLGLDQACYDFLKWYETTGQQDDYNWGDMELPFLDVRDADAFEDVGYACHCFLSVSVGAGVMLVKVRMLLDLKDLHMHMRSASAAGEVVMSDARQLRSSIIANNTEILNRGDHAAAIRLLEGQVKELYKAIHSANEHFWETLLEPEEHLHAMPGLYSPGSLSEMQVMLRYIYPAWAMTPGALELAEDLTKGKL
;
A
#
# COMPACT_ATOMS: atom_id res chain seq x y z
N MET A 1 -20.92 -11.54 -10.13
CA MET A 1 -19.48 -11.29 -9.94
C MET A 1 -19.18 -9.97 -10.63
N LEU A 2 -18.78 -8.93 -9.90
CA LEU A 2 -18.33 -7.67 -10.50
C LEU A 2 -17.01 -7.93 -11.21
N ARG A 3 -16.94 -7.66 -12.53
CA ARG A 3 -15.71 -7.76 -13.32
C ARG A 3 -15.31 -6.34 -13.72
N LEU A 4 -14.08 -5.95 -13.38
CA LEU A 4 -13.55 -4.64 -13.76
C LEU A 4 -13.53 -4.56 -15.30
N SER A 5 -14.20 -3.55 -15.85
CA SER A 5 -14.04 -3.20 -17.27
C SER A 5 -12.64 -2.67 -17.50
N ARG A 6 -11.97 -3.03 -18.61
CA ARG A 6 -10.60 -2.57 -18.89
C ARG A 6 -10.46 -1.06 -18.70
N GLY A 7 -11.31 -0.27 -19.35
CA GLY A 7 -11.30 1.20 -19.25
C GLY A 7 -11.84 1.82 -17.95
N ASP A 8 -12.22 1.01 -16.96
CA ASP A 8 -12.71 1.46 -15.64
C ASP A 8 -13.70 2.64 -15.67
N ASN A 9 -14.72 2.54 -16.51
CA ASN A 9 -15.65 3.66 -16.79
C ASN A 9 -16.40 4.21 -15.56
N VAL A 10 -16.42 3.46 -14.46
CA VAL A 10 -17.10 3.82 -13.21
C VAL A 10 -16.14 4.03 -12.03
N GLY A 11 -14.82 4.04 -12.27
CA GLY A 11 -13.82 4.37 -11.26
C GLY A 11 -13.64 3.32 -10.15
N ILE A 12 -13.99 2.06 -10.40
CA ILE A 12 -13.87 0.98 -9.40
C ILE A 12 -12.39 0.73 -9.06
N ARG A 13 -11.44 1.07 -9.93
CA ARG A 13 -10.01 0.88 -9.64
C ARG A 13 -9.56 1.56 -8.34
N SER A 14 -10.17 2.68 -7.96
CA SER A 14 -9.84 3.40 -6.73
C SER A 14 -10.30 2.67 -5.46
N ALA A 15 -11.29 1.78 -5.58
CA ALA A 15 -11.82 0.98 -4.47
C ALA A 15 -11.06 -0.34 -4.26
N MET A 16 -10.46 -0.87 -5.32
CA MET A 16 -9.82 -2.19 -5.32
C MET A 16 -8.69 -2.35 -4.28
N PRO A 17 -7.77 -1.38 -4.11
CA PRO A 17 -6.64 -1.56 -3.19
C PRO A 17 -7.10 -1.78 -1.75
N GLY A 18 -8.03 -0.96 -1.27
CA GLY A 18 -8.57 -1.10 0.08
C GLY A 18 -9.30 -2.42 0.29
N ALA A 19 -10.07 -2.87 -0.71
CA ALA A 19 -10.77 -4.16 -0.64
C ALA A 19 -9.79 -5.36 -0.61
N MET A 20 -8.79 -5.37 -1.50
CA MET A 20 -7.81 -6.46 -1.58
C MET A 20 -6.96 -6.55 -0.31
N LEU A 21 -6.56 -5.40 0.25
CA LEU A 21 -5.77 -5.37 1.49
C LEU A 21 -6.57 -5.81 2.71
N GLN A 22 -7.86 -5.50 2.80
CA GLN A 22 -8.72 -6.03 3.86
C GLN A 22 -8.86 -7.57 3.80
N LEU A 23 -8.74 -8.14 2.61
CA LEU A 23 -8.78 -9.60 2.38
C LEU A 23 -7.41 -10.28 2.55
N GLY A 24 -6.36 -9.55 2.90
CA GLY A 24 -4.99 -10.09 3.01
C GLY A 24 -4.39 -10.50 1.66
N LEU A 25 -4.85 -9.92 0.55
CA LEU A 25 -4.39 -10.20 -0.81
C LEU A 25 -3.26 -9.23 -1.21
N ASP A 26 -2.22 -9.10 -0.38
CA ASP A 26 -1.19 -8.06 -0.52
C ASP A 26 -0.42 -8.19 -1.85
N GLN A 27 0.02 -9.40 -2.24
CA GLN A 27 0.74 -9.59 -3.51
C GLN A 27 -0.15 -9.26 -4.71
N ALA A 28 -1.39 -9.75 -4.72
CA ALA A 28 -2.31 -9.46 -5.81
C ALA A 28 -2.65 -7.97 -5.88
N CYS A 29 -2.75 -7.29 -4.73
CA CYS A 29 -2.95 -5.85 -4.65
C CYS A 29 -1.76 -5.11 -5.26
N TYR A 30 -0.54 -5.52 -4.90
CA TYR A 30 0.69 -4.95 -5.43
C TYR A 30 0.78 -5.11 -6.96
N ASP A 31 0.54 -6.32 -7.46
CA ASP A 31 0.54 -6.64 -8.89
C ASP A 31 -0.51 -5.81 -9.67
N PHE A 32 -1.73 -5.70 -9.10
CA PHE A 32 -2.82 -4.91 -9.66
C PHE A 32 -2.44 -3.43 -9.79
N LEU A 33 -1.90 -2.84 -8.71
CA LEU A 33 -1.49 -1.44 -8.68
C LEU A 33 -0.33 -1.18 -9.63
N LYS A 34 0.69 -2.05 -9.62
CA LYS A 34 1.83 -1.94 -10.52
C LYS A 34 1.41 -1.97 -11.98
N TRP A 35 0.49 -2.86 -12.38
CA TRP A 35 0.02 -2.90 -13.76
C TRP A 35 -0.63 -1.56 -14.18
N TYR A 36 -1.49 -0.99 -13.33
CA TYR A 36 -2.16 0.28 -13.62
C TYR A 36 -1.21 1.47 -13.67
N GLU A 37 -0.14 1.46 -12.89
CA GLU A 37 0.86 2.53 -12.83
C GLU A 37 2.05 2.34 -13.79
N THR A 38 2.07 1.24 -14.54
CA THR A 38 3.11 0.97 -15.56
C THR A 38 2.47 0.79 -16.92
N THR A 39 2.07 -0.43 -17.28
CA THR A 39 1.44 -0.75 -18.57
C THR A 39 0.17 0.09 -18.80
N GLY A 40 -0.65 0.28 -17.77
CA GLY A 40 -1.87 1.09 -17.84
C GLY A 40 -1.65 2.60 -18.06
N GLN A 41 -0.43 3.10 -17.84
CA GLN A 41 -0.04 4.51 -18.10
C GLN A 41 0.66 4.71 -19.45
N GLN A 42 0.82 3.66 -20.26
CA GLN A 42 1.44 3.81 -21.58
C GLN A 42 0.51 4.61 -22.50
N ASP A 43 1.05 5.66 -23.14
CA ASP A 43 0.28 6.57 -24.00
C ASP A 43 -0.39 5.87 -25.18
N ASP A 44 0.16 4.74 -25.62
CA ASP A 44 -0.32 3.93 -26.75
C ASP A 44 -1.17 2.71 -26.32
N TYR A 45 -1.48 2.55 -25.03
CA TYR A 45 -2.30 1.44 -24.55
C TYR A 45 -3.76 1.57 -25.00
N ASN A 46 -4.21 0.65 -25.85
CA ASN A 46 -5.58 0.64 -26.36
C ASN A 46 -6.52 -0.15 -25.43
N TRP A 47 -7.26 0.56 -24.57
CA TRP A 47 -8.25 -0.02 -23.66
C TRP A 47 -9.37 -0.84 -24.33
N GLY A 48 -9.61 -0.63 -25.63
CA GLY A 48 -10.62 -1.35 -26.41
C GLY A 48 -10.08 -2.57 -27.16
N ASP A 49 -8.76 -2.74 -27.26
CA ASP A 49 -8.15 -3.93 -27.84
C ASP A 49 -8.16 -5.04 -26.79
N MET A 50 -8.83 -6.15 -27.10
CA MET A 50 -8.99 -7.29 -26.19
C MET A 50 -7.80 -8.25 -26.22
N GLU A 51 -6.95 -8.17 -27.26
CA GLU A 51 -5.76 -9.00 -27.43
C GLU A 51 -4.56 -8.47 -26.62
N LEU A 52 -4.59 -7.19 -26.23
CA LEU A 52 -3.54 -6.63 -25.38
C LEU A 52 -3.55 -7.27 -23.97
N PRO A 53 -2.36 -7.46 -23.37
CA PRO A 53 -2.24 -7.94 -22.00
C PRO A 53 -2.96 -7.02 -21.01
N PHE A 54 -3.68 -7.62 -20.05
CA PHE A 54 -4.47 -6.88 -19.07
C PHE A 54 -4.39 -7.55 -17.71
N LEU A 55 -3.92 -6.82 -16.70
CA LEU A 55 -3.68 -7.33 -15.34
C LEU A 55 -2.86 -8.63 -15.35
N ASP A 56 -1.81 -8.63 -16.17
CA ASP A 56 -0.92 -9.75 -16.43
C ASP A 56 0.39 -9.67 -15.63
N VAL A 57 0.62 -8.59 -14.88
CA VAL A 57 1.66 -8.56 -13.83
C VAL A 57 1.29 -9.61 -12.79
N ARG A 58 2.25 -10.47 -12.45
CA ARG A 58 2.15 -11.54 -11.46
C ARG A 58 3.45 -11.64 -10.68
N ASP A 59 3.34 -11.80 -9.38
CA ASP A 59 4.47 -12.01 -8.47
C ASP A 59 5.55 -10.93 -8.66
N ALA A 60 5.14 -9.68 -8.86
CA ALA A 60 6.08 -8.58 -8.94
C ALA A 60 6.86 -8.45 -7.64
N ASP A 61 8.14 -8.11 -7.74
CA ASP A 61 9.01 -7.95 -6.60
C ASP A 61 8.54 -6.79 -5.71
N ALA A 62 7.88 -7.12 -4.60
CA ALA A 62 7.40 -6.12 -3.65
C ALA A 62 8.52 -5.38 -2.90
N PHE A 63 9.81 -5.69 -3.12
CA PHE A 63 10.96 -4.91 -2.66
C PHE A 63 11.53 -3.98 -3.73
N GLU A 64 11.02 -4.01 -4.96
CA GLU A 64 11.49 -3.14 -6.04
C GLU A 64 11.24 -1.66 -5.75
N ASP A 65 11.93 -0.82 -6.53
CA ASP A 65 11.81 0.63 -6.51
C ASP A 65 10.36 1.10 -6.71
N VAL A 66 9.96 2.15 -5.98
CA VAL A 66 8.59 2.66 -5.98
C VAL A 66 8.39 3.86 -6.91
N GLY A 67 9.37 4.18 -7.75
CA GLY A 67 9.35 5.33 -8.66
C GLY A 67 8.14 5.33 -9.62
N TYR A 68 7.64 4.14 -9.98
CA TYR A 68 6.42 4.00 -10.78
C TYR A 68 5.17 4.58 -10.09
N ALA A 69 5.16 4.65 -8.76
CA ALA A 69 4.08 5.22 -7.94
C ALA A 69 4.45 6.60 -7.35
N CYS A 70 5.43 7.29 -7.92
CA CYS A 70 5.93 8.59 -7.44
C CYS A 70 5.87 9.69 -8.52
N HIS A 71 4.82 9.69 -9.36
CA HIS A 71 4.65 10.66 -10.46
C HIS A 71 3.56 11.71 -10.16
N CYS A 72 3.54 12.79 -10.93
CA CYS A 72 2.69 13.98 -10.69
C CYS A 72 1.18 13.78 -10.91
N PHE A 73 0.75 12.62 -11.43
CA PHE A 73 -0.66 12.29 -11.68
C PHE A 73 -1.13 11.06 -10.90
N LEU A 74 -0.39 10.71 -9.84
CA LEU A 74 -0.69 9.55 -9.01
C LEU A 74 -2.09 9.69 -8.40
N SER A 75 -2.92 8.65 -8.58
CA SER A 75 -4.16 8.55 -7.82
C SER A 75 -3.85 8.30 -6.35
N VAL A 76 -4.42 9.12 -5.47
CA VAL A 76 -4.18 9.03 -4.02
C VAL A 76 -4.54 7.64 -3.47
N SER A 77 -5.64 7.03 -3.92
CA SER A 77 -6.03 5.67 -3.51
C SER A 77 -5.01 4.61 -3.94
N VAL A 78 -4.39 4.79 -5.12
CA VAL A 78 -3.34 3.90 -5.62
C VAL A 78 -2.08 4.06 -4.78
N GLY A 79 -1.58 5.29 -4.63
CA GLY A 79 -0.40 5.58 -3.81
C GLY A 79 -0.56 5.06 -2.38
N ALA A 80 -1.70 5.35 -1.75
CA ALA A 80 -2.03 4.86 -0.41
C ALA A 80 -2.13 3.33 -0.34
N GLY A 81 -2.60 2.67 -1.41
CA GLY A 81 -2.61 1.22 -1.52
C GLY A 81 -1.20 0.62 -1.58
N VAL A 82 -0.33 1.16 -2.45
CA VAL A 82 1.08 0.73 -2.56
C VAL A 82 1.77 0.95 -1.22
N MET A 83 1.59 2.12 -0.61
CA MET A 83 2.20 2.43 0.68
C MET A 83 1.73 1.50 1.78
N LEU A 84 0.44 1.15 1.85
CA LEU A 84 -0.05 0.23 2.88
C LEU A 84 0.55 -1.19 2.72
N VAL A 85 0.77 -1.67 1.48
CA VAL A 85 1.53 -2.92 1.25
C VAL A 85 2.93 -2.82 1.88
N LYS A 86 3.66 -1.74 1.58
CA LYS A 86 5.03 -1.52 2.08
C LYS A 86 5.05 -1.35 3.61
N VAL A 87 4.07 -0.67 4.19
CA VAL A 87 3.92 -0.50 5.64
C VAL A 87 3.68 -1.83 6.33
N ARG A 88 2.79 -2.68 5.80
CA ARG A 88 2.57 -4.04 6.35
C ARG A 88 3.84 -4.87 6.36
N MET A 89 4.57 -4.87 5.24
CA MET A 89 5.86 -5.55 5.13
C MET A 89 6.88 -4.98 6.13
N LEU A 90 6.97 -3.66 6.26
CA LEU A 90 7.91 -2.98 7.15
C LEU A 90 7.66 -3.32 8.61
N LEU A 91 6.40 -3.26 9.05
CA LEU A 91 6.01 -3.58 10.43
C LEU A 91 6.32 -5.04 10.76
N ASP A 92 6.02 -5.96 9.85
CA ASP A 92 6.33 -7.38 10.03
C ASP A 92 7.83 -7.64 10.13
N LEU A 93 8.64 -7.00 9.28
CA LEU A 93 10.10 -7.14 9.35
C LEU A 93 10.68 -6.52 10.63
N LYS A 94 10.14 -5.38 11.10
CA LYS A 94 10.54 -4.77 12.37
C LYS A 94 10.23 -5.70 13.55
N ASP A 95 9.04 -6.29 13.56
CA ASP A 95 8.64 -7.24 14.60
C ASP A 95 9.55 -8.48 14.55
N LEU A 96 9.76 -9.09 13.39
CA LEU A 96 10.65 -10.25 13.23
C LEU A 96 12.08 -9.94 13.71
N HIS A 97 12.60 -8.76 13.35
CA HIS A 97 13.94 -8.34 13.77
C HIS A 97 14.05 -8.17 15.29
N MET A 98 13.04 -7.56 15.93
CA MET A 98 13.02 -7.38 17.38
C MET A 98 12.89 -8.71 18.13
N HIS A 99 12.04 -9.62 17.66
CA HIS A 99 11.91 -10.96 18.24
C HIS A 99 13.23 -11.75 18.15
N MET A 100 13.91 -11.72 16.99
CA MET A 100 15.20 -12.39 16.82
C MET A 100 16.29 -11.84 17.74
N ARG A 101 16.39 -10.51 17.86
CA ARG A 101 17.35 -9.88 18.76
C ARG A 101 17.10 -10.26 20.22
N SER A 102 15.82 -10.34 20.61
CA SER A 102 15.42 -10.69 21.98
C SER A 102 15.72 -12.16 22.28
N ALA A 103 15.39 -13.07 21.38
CA ALA A 103 15.67 -14.50 21.53
C ALA A 103 17.16 -14.83 21.46
N SER A 104 17.92 -14.16 20.60
CA SER A 104 19.39 -14.30 20.57
C SER A 104 20.01 -13.85 21.89
N ALA A 105 19.44 -12.85 22.56
CA ALA A 105 19.89 -12.42 23.89
C ALA A 105 19.50 -13.43 24.99
N ALA A 106 18.38 -14.15 24.81
CA ALA A 106 17.88 -15.16 25.75
C ALA A 106 18.43 -16.59 25.50
N GLY A 107 19.07 -16.84 24.35
CA GLY A 107 19.55 -18.17 23.94
C GLY A 107 18.45 -19.11 23.43
N GLU A 108 17.30 -18.56 22.98
CA GLU A 108 16.15 -19.33 22.51
C GLU A 108 16.12 -19.47 20.98
N VAL A 109 15.54 -20.57 20.48
CA VAL A 109 15.30 -20.78 19.04
C VAL A 109 13.98 -20.11 18.66
N VAL A 110 14.03 -19.09 17.81
CA VAL A 110 12.82 -18.42 17.29
C VAL A 110 12.18 -19.28 16.22
N MET A 111 10.91 -19.64 16.43
CA MET A 111 10.01 -20.04 15.35
C MET A 111 9.05 -18.89 15.12
N SER A 112 9.07 -18.28 13.94
CA SER A 112 8.14 -17.23 13.56
C SER A 112 6.76 -17.85 13.24
N ASP A 113 5.72 -17.45 13.97
CA ASP A 113 4.35 -17.83 13.63
C ASP A 113 3.86 -16.93 12.50
N ALA A 114 3.98 -17.41 11.26
CA ALA A 114 3.54 -16.70 10.06
C ALA A 114 2.05 -16.28 10.11
N ARG A 115 1.23 -16.87 10.99
CA ARG A 115 -0.20 -16.54 11.14
C ARG A 115 -0.47 -15.19 11.82
N GLN A 116 0.54 -14.56 12.41
CA GLN A 116 0.41 -13.26 13.09
C GLN A 116 0.90 -12.08 12.25
N LEU A 117 1.48 -12.35 11.08
CA LEU A 117 2.03 -11.31 10.21
C LEU A 117 0.92 -10.58 9.45
N ARG A 118 1.12 -9.27 9.24
CA ARG A 118 0.18 -8.37 8.57
C ARG A 118 0.19 -8.55 7.06
N SER A 119 1.34 -8.90 6.50
CA SER A 119 1.61 -9.01 5.07
C SER A 119 1.66 -10.46 4.63
N SER A 120 0.76 -10.84 3.73
CA SER A 120 0.83 -12.15 3.06
C SER A 120 2.12 -12.33 2.25
N ILE A 121 2.76 -11.25 1.80
CA ILE A 121 4.04 -11.30 1.06
C ILE A 121 5.16 -11.79 2.00
N ILE A 122 5.26 -11.24 3.21
CA ILE A 122 6.26 -11.68 4.19
C ILE A 122 5.91 -13.08 4.72
N ALA A 123 4.64 -13.32 5.04
CA ALA A 123 4.18 -14.60 5.57
C ALA A 123 4.45 -15.79 4.62
N ASN A 124 4.40 -15.56 3.31
CA ASN A 124 4.66 -16.59 2.30
C ASN A 124 6.13 -16.65 1.85
N ASN A 125 6.99 -15.74 2.30
CA ASN A 125 8.40 -15.72 1.91
C ASN A 125 9.27 -16.47 2.92
N THR A 126 9.45 -17.77 2.69
CA THR A 126 10.25 -18.65 3.56
C THR A 126 11.71 -18.23 3.68
N GLU A 127 12.30 -17.61 2.64
CA GLU A 127 13.67 -17.11 2.72
C GLU A 127 13.77 -15.96 3.72
N ILE A 128 12.85 -15.00 3.63
CA ILE A 128 12.77 -13.89 4.57
C ILE A 128 12.53 -14.43 5.98
N LEU A 129 11.52 -15.27 6.20
CA LEU A 129 11.21 -15.76 7.56
C LEU A 129 12.39 -16.46 8.27
N ASN A 130 13.29 -17.08 7.52
CA ASN A 130 14.47 -17.77 8.05
C ASN A 130 15.74 -16.91 8.07
N ARG A 131 15.70 -15.68 7.56
CA ARG A 131 16.87 -14.81 7.52
C ARG A 131 17.14 -14.24 8.92
N GLY A 132 18.35 -14.45 9.45
CA GLY A 132 18.73 -13.98 10.78
C GLY A 132 18.94 -12.47 10.94
N ASP A 133 18.92 -11.71 9.83
CA ASP A 133 19.03 -10.26 9.84
C ASP A 133 18.09 -9.63 8.80
N HIS A 134 17.32 -8.64 9.24
CA HIS A 134 16.37 -7.88 8.43
C HIS A 134 16.74 -6.41 8.29
N ALA A 135 17.83 -5.94 8.90
CA ALA A 135 18.15 -4.53 8.99
C ALA A 135 18.26 -3.85 7.60
N ALA A 136 18.80 -4.55 6.59
CA ALA A 136 18.88 -4.02 5.23
C ALA A 136 17.50 -3.87 4.57
N ALA A 137 16.62 -4.87 4.71
CA ALA A 137 15.27 -4.85 4.14
C ALA A 137 14.38 -3.82 4.85
N ILE A 138 14.54 -3.67 6.18
CA ILE A 138 13.87 -2.61 6.96
C ILE A 138 14.28 -1.23 6.43
N ARG A 139 15.58 -0.95 6.30
CA ARG A 139 16.06 0.35 5.77
C ARG A 139 15.55 0.63 4.37
N LEU A 140 15.49 -0.39 3.51
CA LEU A 140 14.94 -0.27 2.16
C LEU A 140 13.47 0.14 2.21
N LEU A 141 12.64 -0.59 2.97
CA LEU A 141 11.21 -0.29 3.08
C LEU A 141 10.95 1.06 3.76
N GLU A 142 11.75 1.47 4.75
CA GLU A 142 11.67 2.82 5.34
C GLU A 142 11.91 3.91 4.29
N GLY A 143 12.90 3.72 3.41
CA GLY A 143 13.14 4.62 2.28
C GLY A 143 11.93 4.72 1.35
N GLN A 144 11.42 3.57 0.91
CA GLN A 144 10.26 3.49 0.02
C GLN A 144 9.00 4.10 0.63
N VAL A 145 8.73 3.84 1.92
CA VAL A 145 7.61 4.43 2.65
C VAL A 145 7.74 5.96 2.72
N LYS A 146 8.94 6.51 2.93
CA LYS A 146 9.18 7.97 2.91
C LYS A 146 8.98 8.59 1.53
N GLU A 147 9.37 7.89 0.48
CA GLU A 147 9.16 8.35 -0.90
C GLU A 147 7.67 8.39 -1.25
N LEU A 148 6.95 7.31 -0.96
CA LEU A 148 5.50 7.23 -1.14
C LEU A 148 4.76 8.27 -0.29
N TYR A 149 5.20 8.50 0.95
CA TYR A 149 4.65 9.56 1.80
C TYR A 149 4.69 10.93 1.10
N LYS A 150 5.85 11.29 0.54
CA LYS A 150 6.05 12.55 -0.19
C LYS A 150 5.20 12.60 -1.45
N ALA A 151 5.15 11.50 -2.21
CA ALA A 151 4.36 11.43 -3.44
C ALA A 151 2.85 11.61 -3.16
N ILE A 152 2.32 10.91 -2.16
CA ILE A 152 0.91 11.01 -1.75
C ILE A 152 0.60 12.42 -1.24
N HIS A 153 1.46 12.99 -0.40
CA HIS A 153 1.27 14.37 0.08
C HIS A 153 1.30 15.39 -1.06
N SER A 154 2.16 15.20 -2.05
CA SER A 154 2.22 16.07 -3.23
C SER A 154 0.99 15.92 -4.13
N ALA A 155 0.41 14.71 -4.20
CA ALA A 155 -0.80 14.45 -4.98
C ALA A 155 -2.04 15.06 -4.33
N ASN A 156 -2.15 14.99 -3.00
CA ASN A 156 -3.23 15.62 -2.24
C ASN A 156 -2.77 15.91 -0.80
N GLU A 157 -2.59 17.19 -0.49
CA GLU A 157 -2.04 17.63 0.80
C GLU A 157 -2.91 17.25 2.00
N HIS A 158 -4.22 17.07 1.77
CA HIS A 158 -5.20 16.72 2.79
C HIS A 158 -5.18 15.23 3.19
N PHE A 159 -4.46 14.37 2.44
CA PHE A 159 -4.52 12.93 2.67
C PHE A 159 -4.20 12.53 4.12
N TRP A 160 -3.08 12.99 4.65
CA TRP A 160 -2.59 12.56 5.95
C TRP A 160 -3.47 13.06 7.11
N GLU A 161 -3.93 14.30 7.03
CA GLU A 161 -4.87 14.87 8.01
C GLU A 161 -6.17 14.07 8.03
N THR A 162 -6.79 13.86 6.86
CA THR A 162 -8.06 13.12 6.77
C THR A 162 -7.94 11.63 7.10
N LEU A 163 -6.76 11.03 6.92
CA LEU A 163 -6.51 9.64 7.33
C LEU A 163 -6.44 9.50 8.86
N LEU A 164 -5.83 10.47 9.54
CA LEU A 164 -5.62 10.46 10.99
C LEU A 164 -6.86 10.98 11.76
N GLU A 165 -7.64 11.87 11.15
CA GLU A 165 -8.86 12.46 11.74
C GLU A 165 -10.10 12.21 10.84
N PRO A 166 -10.51 10.95 10.64
CA PRO A 166 -11.39 10.55 9.54
C PRO A 166 -12.88 10.85 9.74
N GLU A 167 -13.35 11.07 10.97
CA GLU A 167 -14.78 11.02 11.32
C GLU A 167 -15.64 11.97 10.48
N GLU A 168 -15.30 13.26 10.44
CA GLU A 168 -16.06 14.25 9.67
C GLU A 168 -15.95 14.02 8.16
N HIS A 169 -14.80 13.51 7.69
CA HIS A 169 -14.53 13.31 6.27
C HIS A 169 -15.20 12.06 5.70
N LEU A 170 -15.34 10.98 6.48
CA LEU A 170 -16.01 9.75 6.06
C LEU A 170 -17.51 9.94 5.83
N HIS A 171 -18.14 10.89 6.54
CA HIS A 171 -19.57 11.19 6.44
C HIS A 171 -19.89 12.24 5.37
N ALA A 172 -18.89 12.96 4.86
CA ALA A 172 -19.09 13.95 3.82
C ALA A 172 -19.61 13.29 2.53
N MET A 173 -20.47 13.99 1.78
CA MET A 173 -20.98 13.54 0.48
C MET A 173 -20.77 14.63 -0.57
N PRO A 174 -19.54 14.82 -1.07
CA PRO A 174 -19.27 15.84 -2.06
C PRO A 174 -20.06 15.57 -3.35
N GLY A 175 -20.71 16.60 -3.90
CA GLY A 175 -21.40 16.48 -5.19
C GLY A 175 -20.43 16.45 -6.39
N LEU A 176 -19.26 17.08 -6.23
CA LEU A 176 -18.19 17.17 -7.23
C LEU A 176 -16.84 17.20 -6.51
N TYR A 177 -15.78 16.76 -7.20
CA TYR A 177 -14.41 16.89 -6.75
C TYR A 177 -13.46 17.14 -7.92
N SER A 178 -12.28 17.67 -7.60
CA SER A 178 -11.15 17.82 -8.52
C SER A 178 -9.91 17.14 -7.93
N PRO A 179 -8.95 16.68 -8.76
CA PRO A 179 -7.68 16.17 -8.27
C PRO A 179 -7.00 17.14 -7.29
N GLY A 180 -6.49 16.62 -6.17
CA GLY A 180 -5.82 17.38 -5.10
C GLY A 180 -6.76 18.08 -4.12
N SER A 181 -8.09 18.07 -4.34
CA SER A 181 -9.03 18.75 -3.45
C SER A 181 -9.38 17.94 -2.20
N LEU A 182 -9.82 18.62 -1.14
CA LEU A 182 -10.41 17.96 0.04
C LEU A 182 -11.61 17.08 -0.32
N SER A 183 -12.46 17.52 -1.26
CA SER A 183 -13.61 16.74 -1.76
C SER A 183 -13.19 15.43 -2.41
N GLU A 184 -12.07 15.42 -3.14
CA GLU A 184 -11.51 14.18 -3.68
C GLU A 184 -11.13 13.26 -2.54
N MET A 185 -10.45 13.80 -1.51
CA MET A 185 -10.06 12.99 -0.37
C MET A 185 -11.24 12.41 0.40
N GLN A 186 -12.30 13.18 0.62
CA GLN A 186 -13.53 12.68 1.25
C GLN A 186 -14.18 11.53 0.48
N VAL A 187 -14.01 11.47 -0.85
CA VAL A 187 -14.46 10.33 -1.67
C VAL A 187 -13.48 9.16 -1.51
N MET A 188 -12.19 9.40 -1.74
CA MET A 188 -11.16 8.35 -1.77
C MET A 188 -10.89 7.72 -0.40
N LEU A 189 -11.03 8.47 0.68
CA LEU A 189 -10.84 8.03 2.06
C LEU A 189 -11.74 6.82 2.37
N ARG A 190 -12.99 6.83 1.91
CA ARG A 190 -13.94 5.73 2.13
C ARG A 190 -13.49 4.39 1.54
N TYR A 191 -12.69 4.44 0.48
CA TYR A 191 -12.17 3.25 -0.16
C TYR A 191 -10.97 2.67 0.57
N ILE A 192 -10.09 3.53 1.09
CA ILE A 192 -8.78 3.10 1.58
C ILE A 192 -8.68 3.08 3.11
N TYR A 193 -9.38 3.96 3.81
CA TYR A 193 -9.33 4.09 5.26
C TYR A 193 -9.60 2.78 6.01
N PRO A 194 -10.61 1.96 5.67
CA PRO A 194 -10.86 0.71 6.39
C PRO A 194 -9.64 -0.23 6.37
N ALA A 195 -8.90 -0.30 5.27
CA ALA A 195 -7.71 -1.13 5.18
C ALA A 195 -6.57 -0.64 6.09
N TRP A 196 -6.39 0.69 6.20
CA TRP A 196 -5.42 1.29 7.11
C TRP A 196 -5.82 1.06 8.56
N ALA A 197 -7.08 1.35 8.92
CA ALA A 197 -7.59 1.19 10.27
C ALA A 197 -7.57 -0.28 10.75
N MET A 198 -7.76 -1.24 9.85
CA MET A 198 -7.69 -2.68 10.17
C MET A 198 -6.25 -3.22 10.24
N THR A 199 -5.24 -2.42 9.89
CA THR A 199 -3.83 -2.87 9.90
C THR A 199 -3.16 -2.39 11.20
N PRO A 200 -2.85 -3.28 12.16
CA PRO A 200 -2.25 -2.88 13.43
C PRO A 200 -0.92 -2.14 13.23
N GLY A 201 -0.76 -0.95 13.82
CA GLY A 201 0.48 -0.16 13.72
C GLY A 201 0.56 0.75 12.48
N ALA A 202 -0.39 0.67 11.53
CA ALA A 202 -0.31 1.44 10.30
C ALA A 202 -0.64 2.93 10.50
N LEU A 203 -1.65 3.24 11.32
CA LEU A 203 -2.02 4.63 11.62
C LEU A 203 -0.99 5.29 12.54
N GLU A 204 -0.42 4.55 13.49
CA GLU A 204 0.65 5.02 14.35
C GLU A 204 1.91 5.35 13.54
N LEU A 205 2.26 4.50 12.57
CA LEU A 205 3.39 4.77 11.66
C LEU A 205 3.11 5.99 10.76
N ALA A 206 1.87 6.17 10.29
CA ALA A 206 1.48 7.37 9.55
C ALA A 206 1.60 8.63 10.41
N GLU A 207 1.19 8.58 11.67
CA GLU A 207 1.35 9.67 12.63
C GLU A 207 2.83 9.99 12.93
N ASP A 208 3.69 8.97 13.02
CA ASP A 208 5.13 9.18 13.17
C ASP A 208 5.75 9.83 11.92
N LEU A 209 5.29 9.47 10.72
CA LEU A 209 5.71 10.10 9.46
C LEU A 209 5.35 11.59 9.42
N THR A 210 4.12 11.97 9.78
CA THR A 210 3.70 13.38 9.78
C THR A 210 4.47 14.22 10.80
N LYS A 211 4.95 13.58 11.88
CA LYS A 211 5.81 14.21 12.90
C LYS A 211 7.30 14.15 12.56
N GLY A 212 7.71 13.57 11.43
CA GLY A 212 9.11 13.45 11.02
C GLY A 212 9.94 12.50 11.87
N LYS A 213 9.31 11.47 12.47
CA LYS A 213 9.94 10.53 13.42
C LYS A 213 10.42 9.22 12.80
N LEU A 214 10.12 8.98 11.52
CA LEU A 214 10.61 7.81 10.78
C LEU A 214 11.87 8.15 9.98
#